data_AF-K1W917-F1
#
_entry.id   AF-K1W917-F1
#
_cell.length_a   1.000
_cell.length_b   1.000
_cell.length_c   1.000
_cell.angle_alpha   90.00
_cell.angle_beta   90.00
_cell.angle_gamma   90.00
#
_symmetry.space_group_name_H-M   'P 1'
#
loop_
_entity.id
_entity.type
_entity.pdbx_description
1 polymer ?
#
loop_
_entity_poly.entity_id
_entity_poly.type
_entity_poly.pdbx_seq_one_letter_code
_entity_poly.pdbx_strand_id
1 'polypeptide(L)'
;MSSSPLKPSFAISAAPPKDSPSIEIVVKALNLIPHTEGGYYTETDPSRESILSPFLLLHNHWPRAHKTRIRSPPSHPLNPHLLPVSLLTPAKSQGGFHQNSARTVTIHRGHGRHVII
;
A
#
# COMPACT_ATOMS: atom_id res chain seq x y z
N MET A 1 -0.68 -27.11 -3.77
CA MET A 1 -2.08 -26.88 -3.36
C MET A 1 -2.69 -25.87 -4.32
N SER A 2 -3.65 -26.29 -5.15
CA SER A 2 -4.30 -25.40 -6.13
C SER A 2 -5.35 -24.54 -5.42
N SER A 3 -5.13 -23.23 -5.31
CA SER A 3 -6.13 -22.31 -4.77
C SER A 3 -7.24 -22.12 -5.81
N SER A 4 -8.50 -22.20 -5.41
CA SER A 4 -9.65 -21.94 -6.28
C SER A 4 -9.51 -20.59 -7.01
N PRO A 5 -9.98 -20.49 -8.28
CA PRO A 5 -9.89 -19.28 -9.06
C PRO A 5 -10.51 -18.10 -8.32
N LEU A 6 -9.83 -16.95 -8.41
CA LEU A 6 -10.23 -15.69 -7.79
C LEU A 6 -11.57 -15.21 -8.35
N LYS A 7 -12.66 -15.45 -7.61
CA LYS A 7 -13.94 -14.75 -7.85
C LYS A 7 -13.98 -13.54 -6.90
N PRO A 8 -13.83 -12.29 -7.38
CA PRO A 8 -13.96 -11.14 -6.51
C PRO A 8 -15.38 -11.12 -5.91
N SER A 9 -15.48 -10.93 -4.59
CA SER A 9 -16.77 -10.76 -3.90
C SER A 9 -17.39 -9.38 -4.12
N PHE A 10 -16.67 -8.49 -4.82
CA PHE A 10 -17.09 -7.13 -5.11
C PHE A 10 -17.31 -7.00 -6.61
N ALA A 11 -18.42 -6.39 -6.99
CA ALA A 11 -18.72 -6.14 -8.39
C ALA A 11 -17.71 -5.13 -8.95
N ILE A 12 -17.11 -5.44 -10.09
CA ILE A 12 -16.53 -4.42 -10.99
C ILE A 12 -17.73 -3.68 -11.61
N SER A 13 -18.53 -3.02 -10.78
CA SER A 13 -19.68 -2.26 -11.23
C SER A 13 -19.19 -0.93 -11.79
N ALA A 14 -19.74 -0.52 -12.93
CA ALA A 14 -19.45 0.77 -13.56
C ALA A 14 -19.75 1.98 -12.63
N ALA A 15 -20.53 1.76 -11.56
CA ALA A 15 -20.65 2.67 -10.44
C ALA A 15 -20.19 1.95 -9.15
N PRO A 16 -19.09 2.38 -8.51
CA PRO A 16 -18.70 1.84 -7.22
C PRO A 16 -19.82 2.10 -6.21
N PRO A 17 -20.17 1.12 -5.35
CA PRO A 17 -21.14 1.35 -4.29
C PRO A 17 -20.63 2.49 -3.40
N LYS A 18 -21.53 3.34 -2.88
CA LYS A 18 -21.13 4.35 -1.90
C LYS A 18 -20.68 3.66 -0.61
N ASP A 19 -19.67 4.23 0.03
CA ASP A 19 -19.25 3.79 1.35
C ASP A 19 -20.39 3.96 2.37
N SER A 20 -20.45 3.07 3.36
CA SER A 20 -21.44 3.18 4.43
C SER A 20 -21.09 4.33 5.38
N PRO A 21 -22.07 4.91 6.11
CA PRO A 21 -21.80 5.98 7.08
C PRO A 21 -20.75 5.59 8.13
N SER A 22 -20.72 4.32 8.53
CA SER A 22 -19.72 3.79 9.47
C SER A 22 -18.29 3.86 8.91
N ILE A 23 -18.10 3.63 7.60
CA ILE A 23 -16.80 3.76 6.94
C ILE A 23 -16.40 5.23 6.85
N GLU A 24 -17.33 6.12 6.52
CA GLU A 24 -17.06 7.57 6.48
C GLU A 24 -16.61 8.11 7.84
N ILE A 25 -17.22 7.63 8.94
CA ILE A 25 -16.79 7.96 10.31
C ILE A 25 -15.34 7.54 10.54
N VAL A 26 -14.96 6.32 10.13
CA VAL A 26 -13.57 5.82 10.30
C VAL A 26 -12.59 6.63 9.46
N VAL A 27 -12.91 6.90 8.19
CA VAL A 27 -12.09 7.73 7.29
C VAL A 27 -11.85 9.10 7.91
N LYS A 28 -12.90 9.73 8.46
CA LYS A 28 -12.80 11.04 9.10
C LYS A 28 -12.03 10.98 10.42
N ALA A 29 -12.31 10.00 11.27
CA ALA A 29 -11.68 9.87 12.59
C ALA A 29 -10.17 9.61 12.50
N LEU A 30 -9.74 8.86 11.49
CA LEU A 30 -8.33 8.54 11.25
C LEU A 30 -7.66 9.48 10.24
N ASN A 31 -8.37 10.52 9.77
CA ASN A 31 -7.88 11.47 8.77
C ASN A 31 -7.28 10.76 7.54
N LEU A 32 -7.98 9.74 7.02
CA LEU A 32 -7.51 8.97 5.88
C LEU A 32 -7.77 9.73 4.57
N ILE A 33 -6.78 9.71 3.69
CA ILE A 33 -6.84 10.32 2.35
C ILE A 33 -6.87 9.25 1.26
N PRO A 34 -7.40 9.54 0.06
CA PRO A 34 -7.32 8.59 -1.06
C PRO A 34 -5.87 8.24 -1.40
N HIS A 35 -5.56 6.94 -1.55
CA HIS A 35 -4.24 6.48 -1.95
C HIS A 35 -4.15 6.33 -3.48
N THR A 36 -2.98 6.60 -4.07
CA THR A 36 -2.77 6.49 -5.52
C THR A 36 -2.91 5.07 -6.05
N GLU A 37 -2.67 4.09 -5.20
CA GLU A 37 -2.86 2.68 -5.55
C GLU A 37 -4.30 2.21 -5.28
N GLY A 38 -5.17 3.05 -4.72
CA GLY A 38 -6.54 2.69 -4.35
C GLY A 38 -6.73 2.50 -2.85
N GLY A 39 -7.99 2.59 -2.41
CA GLY A 39 -8.35 2.64 -0.99
C GLY A 39 -8.10 4.01 -0.36
N TYR A 40 -7.94 4.00 0.96
CA TYR A 40 -7.58 5.13 1.79
C TYR A 40 -6.31 4.83 2.59
N TYR A 41 -5.56 5.88 2.93
CA TYR A 41 -4.27 5.79 3.59
C TYR A 41 -4.02 7.00 4.49
N THR A 42 -3.22 6.83 5.54
CA THR A 42 -2.55 7.93 6.23
C THR A 42 -1.25 7.45 6.85
N GLU A 43 -0.25 8.33 6.96
CA GLU A 43 0.96 8.05 7.72
C GLU A 43 0.72 8.34 9.19
N THR A 44 0.88 7.31 10.03
CA THR A 44 0.90 7.50 11.48
C THR A 44 2.33 7.37 11.98
N ASP A 45 2.70 8.26 12.90
CA ASP A 45 3.97 8.24 13.63
C ASP A 45 5.24 8.20 12.75
N PRO A 46 5.57 9.29 12.05
CA PRO A 46 6.87 9.40 11.40
C PRO A 46 7.97 9.44 12.48
N SER A 47 8.88 8.47 12.46
CA SER A 47 10.06 8.50 13.35
C SER A 47 10.82 9.82 13.19
N ARG A 48 11.20 10.45 14.30
CA ARG A 48 12.02 11.68 14.28
C ARG A 48 13.47 11.43 13.90
N GLU A 49 13.89 10.18 14.00
CA GLU A 49 15.21 9.72 13.58
C GLU A 49 15.19 9.40 12.11
N SER A 50 16.29 9.69 11.45
CA SER A 50 16.44 9.40 10.05
C SER A 50 17.74 8.67 9.79
N ILE A 51 17.63 7.51 9.14
CA ILE A 51 18.74 6.62 8.88
C ILE A 51 19.05 6.60 7.40
N LEU A 52 20.30 6.29 7.06
CA LEU A 52 20.65 6.03 5.67
C LEU A 52 19.90 4.80 5.17
N SER A 53 19.38 4.90 3.95
CA SER A 53 18.66 3.80 3.33
C SER A 53 19.60 2.61 3.09
N PRO A 54 19.29 1.40 3.63
CA PRO A 54 20.10 0.21 3.39
C PRO A 54 20.03 -0.24 1.93
N PHE A 55 19.04 0.23 1.16
CA PHE A 55 18.85 -0.09 -0.25
C PHE A 55 19.80 0.66 -1.18
N LEU A 56 20.55 1.65 -0.69
CA LEU A 56 21.56 2.35 -1.48
C LEU A 56 22.74 1.45 -1.85
N LEU A 57 23.09 0.49 -0.98
CA LEU A 57 24.23 -0.41 -1.17
C LEU A 57 23.92 -1.59 -2.12
N LEU A 58 22.64 -1.92 -2.29
CA LEU A 58 22.18 -3.09 -3.04
C LEU A 58 22.03 -2.90 -4.56
N HIS A 59 22.10 -1.65 -5.05
CA HIS A 59 21.87 -1.31 -6.46
C HIS A 59 22.98 -1.80 -7.42
N ASN A 60 24.07 -2.37 -6.92
CA ASN A 60 25.21 -2.80 -7.72
C ASN A 60 25.17 -4.29 -8.14
N HIS A 61 24.19 -5.10 -7.71
CA HIS A 61 24.23 -6.57 -7.93
C HIS A 61 23.03 -7.14 -8.71
N TRP A 62 22.03 -6.32 -9.08
CA TRP A 62 20.90 -6.81 -9.88
C TRP A 62 21.06 -6.44 -11.37
N PRO A 63 21.03 -7.40 -12.32
CA PRO A 63 21.06 -7.08 -13.74
C PRO A 63 19.81 -6.27 -14.08
N ARG A 64 20.03 -5.01 -14.42
CA ARG A 64 18.98 -4.03 -14.74
C ARG A 64 18.40 -4.32 -16.13
N ALA A 65 17.59 -5.38 -16.25
CA ALA A 65 16.57 -5.42 -17.29
C ALA A 65 15.47 -4.43 -16.90
N HIS A 66 14.74 -3.90 -17.87
CA HIS A 66 13.65 -2.92 -17.72
C HIS A 66 14.11 -1.46 -17.50
N LYS A 67 14.08 -0.69 -18.61
CA LYS A 67 14.03 0.78 -18.62
C LYS A 67 12.69 1.24 -18.01
N THR A 68 12.54 1.13 -16.70
CA THR A 68 11.46 1.80 -15.97
C THR A 68 12.11 2.98 -15.25
N ARG A 69 11.64 4.18 -15.56
CA ARG A 69 12.03 5.49 -15.00
C ARG A 69 12.82 5.36 -13.70
N ILE A 70 14.15 5.53 -13.78
CA ILE A 70 15.03 5.57 -12.60
C ILE A 70 14.56 6.75 -11.75
N ARG A 71 13.71 6.48 -10.76
CA ARG A 71 13.64 7.35 -9.58
C ARG A 71 14.97 7.10 -8.90
N SER A 72 15.86 8.10 -8.93
CA SER A 72 17.15 8.04 -8.24
C SER A 72 16.95 7.41 -6.87
N PRO A 73 17.87 6.53 -6.40
CA PRO A 73 17.80 6.04 -5.04
C PRO A 73 17.64 7.27 -4.15
N PRO A 74 16.65 7.33 -3.23
CA PRO A 74 16.55 8.49 -2.38
C PRO A 74 17.87 8.57 -1.60
N SER A 75 18.70 9.55 -1.96
CA SER A 75 19.81 10.05 -1.15
C SER A 75 19.31 10.70 0.14
N HIS A 76 18.00 10.61 0.38
CA HIS A 76 17.29 11.20 1.48
C HIS A 76 17.27 10.20 2.63
N PRO A 77 17.52 10.67 3.85
CA PRO A 77 17.32 9.90 5.05
C PRO A 77 15.92 9.24 5.08
N LEU A 78 15.85 7.94 5.40
CA LEU A 78 14.60 7.20 5.56
C LEU A 78 14.17 7.22 7.02
N ASN A 79 12.86 7.30 7.24
CA ASN A 79 12.27 7.02 8.54
C ASN A 79 12.32 5.49 8.76
N PRO A 80 13.08 4.99 9.75
CA PRO A 80 13.17 3.54 10.03
C PRO A 80 11.81 2.92 10.36
N HIS A 81 10.88 3.72 10.86
CA HIS A 81 9.53 3.30 11.20
C HIS A 81 8.53 4.23 10.53
N LEU A 82 7.89 3.73 9.48
CA LEU A 82 6.66 4.30 8.95
C LEU A 82 5.55 3.30 9.30
N LEU A 83 4.53 3.76 10.01
CA LEU A 83 3.35 2.97 10.36
C LEU A 83 2.14 3.53 9.63
N PRO A 84 2.00 3.28 8.32
CA PRO A 84 0.81 3.71 7.62
C PRO A 84 -0.41 2.90 8.03
N VAL A 85 -1.55 3.58 8.12
CA VAL A 85 -2.86 2.92 8.18
C VAL A 85 -3.44 2.90 6.78
N SER A 86 -3.72 1.70 6.27
CA SER A 86 -4.36 1.48 4.97
C SER A 86 -5.74 0.85 5.14
N LEU A 87 -6.72 1.33 4.37
CA LEU A 87 -8.10 0.85 4.39
C LEU A 87 -8.63 0.62 2.97
N LEU A 88 -9.07 -0.60 2.69
CA LEU A 88 -9.89 -0.93 1.52
C LEU A 88 -11.37 -0.94 1.93
N THR A 89 -12.24 -0.43 1.05
CA THR A 89 -13.69 -0.35 1.28
C THR A 89 -14.44 -1.01 0.14
N PRO A 90 -15.75 -1.31 0.27
CA PRO A 90 -16.52 -1.81 -0.88
C PRO A 90 -16.50 -0.84 -2.08
N ALA A 91 -16.44 0.48 -1.85
CA ALA A 91 -16.32 1.48 -2.91
C ALA A 91 -14.91 1.50 -3.54
N LYS A 92 -13.87 1.23 -2.74
CA LYS A 92 -12.46 1.24 -3.12
C LYS A 92 -11.80 -0.06 -2.68
N SER A 93 -12.19 -1.16 -3.32
CA SER A 93 -11.89 -2.52 -2.84
C SER A 93 -10.56 -3.09 -3.33
N GLN A 94 -9.85 -2.36 -4.19
CA GLN A 94 -8.64 -2.83 -4.86
C GLN A 94 -7.48 -1.88 -4.65
N GLY A 95 -6.35 -2.46 -4.22
CA GLY A 95 -5.03 -1.86 -4.32
C GLY A 95 -4.36 -2.28 -5.64
N GLY A 96 -3.73 -1.34 -6.33
CA GLY A 96 -2.94 -1.58 -7.53
C GLY A 96 -1.66 -2.32 -7.20
N PHE A 97 -1.15 -3.07 -8.18
CA PHE A 97 0.16 -3.71 -8.05
C PHE A 97 1.24 -2.65 -7.89
N HIS A 98 2.07 -2.82 -6.86
CA HIS A 98 3.25 -2.01 -6.62
C HIS A 98 4.35 -2.90 -6.03
N GLN A 99 5.56 -2.35 -5.96
CA GLN A 99 6.69 -2.99 -5.31
C GLN A 99 7.21 -2.05 -4.22
N ASN A 100 7.51 -2.61 -3.05
CA ASN A 100 8.20 -1.90 -1.98
C ASN A 100 9.59 -2.52 -1.78
N SER A 101 10.61 -1.69 -1.62
CA SER A 101 11.97 -2.16 -1.28
C SER A 101 12.02 -2.71 0.15
N ALA A 102 11.20 -2.16 1.05
CA ALA A 102 11.07 -2.62 2.42
C ALA A 102 9.91 -3.61 2.59
N ARG A 103 9.99 -4.44 3.63
CA ARG A 103 8.92 -5.37 4.01
C ARG A 103 7.75 -4.61 4.65
N THR A 104 6.52 -4.92 4.25
CA THR A 104 5.29 -4.45 4.89
C THR A 104 4.69 -5.53 5.79
N VAL A 105 4.34 -5.21 7.04
CA VAL A 105 3.85 -6.21 8.03
C VAL A 105 2.75 -5.62 8.91
N THR A 106 1.47 -5.79 8.58
CA THR A 106 0.34 -5.83 9.56
C THR A 106 -1.02 -6.04 8.90
N ILE A 107 -1.95 -6.67 9.65
CA ILE A 107 -3.40 -6.61 9.40
C ILE A 107 -4.05 -6.18 10.72
N HIS A 108 -4.81 -5.10 10.71
CA HIS A 108 -5.47 -4.59 11.92
C HIS A 108 -6.91 -5.08 12.07
N ARG A 109 -7.69 -5.12 10.98
CA ARG A 109 -9.10 -5.52 10.98
C ARG A 109 -9.59 -5.88 9.58
N GLY A 110 -10.62 -6.71 9.50
CA GLY A 110 -11.32 -7.03 8.26
C GLY A 110 -10.68 -8.19 7.49
N HIS A 111 -11.07 -8.34 6.23
CA HIS A 111 -10.58 -9.38 5.34
C HIS A 111 -10.07 -8.76 4.05
N GLY A 112 -8.97 -9.29 3.55
CA GLY A 112 -8.38 -8.91 2.27
C GLY A 112 -7.62 -10.08 1.69
N ARG A 113 -7.30 -10.01 0.39
CA ARG A 113 -6.50 -11.01 -0.29
C ARG A 113 -5.36 -10.30 -1.00
N HIS A 114 -4.13 -10.70 -0.68
CA HIS A 114 -2.95 -10.24 -1.41
C HIS A 114 -2.68 -11.15 -2.61
N VAL A 115 -2.25 -10.55 -3.71
CA VAL A 115 -1.72 -11.24 -4.88
C VAL A 115 -0.30 -10.73 -5.06
N ILE A 116 0.68 -11.63 -5.04
CA ILE A 116 2.11 -11.33 -5.17
C ILE A 116 2.61 -12.03 -6.43
N ILE A 117 3.42 -11.33 -7.23
CA ILE A 117 3.98 -11.78 -8.51
C ILE A 117 5.51 -11.75 -8.40
#